data_AF-A0AAV0XZG3-F1
#
_entry.id   AF-A0AAV0XZG3-F1
#
_cell.length_a   1.000
_cell.length_b   1.000
_cell.length_c   1.000
_cell.angle_alpha   90.00
_cell.angle_beta   90.00
_cell.angle_gamma   90.00
#
_symmetry.space_group_name_H-M   'P 1'
#
loop_
_entity.id
_entity.type
_entity.pdbx_description
1 polymer ?
#
loop_
_entity_poly.entity_id
_entity_poly.type
_entity_poly.pdbx_seq_one_letter_code
_entity_poly.pdbx_strand_id
1 'polypeptide(L)'
;MFLHLVGCLKEKGRDLIIHHTFLIPGHTHMEADTIHAAIEKQKKRTMIDIELPRDWAILISSVPRKPPINVIQMEQYNFLNFKELIGKVFIHKKINIDGEAVGWNKIRWMKYMTNNFGNILYKHSFSCDENQTFKILDLTKKTRRSCELHALHTNLLPLEAKKLKYLQSLLPFISESSRPFYYSLINNSTTCRSSEEESD
;
A
#
# COMPACT_ATOMS: atom_id res chain seq x y z
N MET A 1 -1.46 -0.04 9.65
CA MET A 1 -2.41 -1.03 9.10
C MET A 1 -2.84 -2.05 10.16
N PHE A 2 -1.96 -2.93 10.65
CA PHE A 2 -2.35 -3.99 11.61
C PHE A 2 -3.02 -3.48 12.89
N LEU A 3 -2.53 -2.38 13.48
CA LEU A 3 -3.17 -1.78 14.66
C LEU A 3 -4.61 -1.31 14.39
N HIS A 4 -4.89 -0.76 13.20
CA HIS A 4 -6.24 -0.34 12.85
C HIS A 4 -7.18 -1.55 12.68
N LEU A 5 -6.72 -2.59 11.98
CA LEU A 5 -7.46 -3.85 11.85
C LEU A 5 -7.83 -4.44 13.21
N VAL A 6 -6.84 -4.49 14.12
CA VAL A 6 -7.03 -4.97 15.49
C VAL A 6 -8.04 -4.11 16.27
N GLY A 7 -8.04 -2.79 16.07
CA GLY A 7 -9.04 -1.88 16.63
C GLY A 7 -10.46 -2.18 16.13
N CYS A 8 -10.64 -2.27 14.81
CA CYS A 8 -11.94 -2.58 14.21
C CYS A 8 -12.48 -3.95 14.63
N LEU A 9 -11.60 -4.95 14.82
CA LEU A 9 -12.00 -6.27 15.30
C LEU A 9 -12.42 -6.24 16.76
N LYS A 10 -11.73 -5.47 17.61
CA LYS A 10 -12.11 -5.26 19.01
C LYS A 10 -13.50 -4.63 19.12
N GLU A 11 -13.80 -3.62 18.31
CA GLU A 11 -15.14 -2.98 18.26
C GLU A 11 -16.23 -3.98 17.84
N LYS A 12 -15.89 -4.96 17.02
CA LYS A 12 -16.78 -6.04 16.59
C LYS A 12 -16.78 -7.25 17.54
N GLY A 13 -16.11 -7.16 18.69
CA GLY A 13 -16.02 -8.25 19.68
C GLY A 13 -15.28 -9.49 19.19
N ARG A 14 -14.35 -9.34 18.23
CA ARG A 14 -13.55 -10.44 17.68
C ARG A 14 -12.12 -10.37 18.19
N ASP A 15 -11.60 -11.53 18.58
CA ASP A 15 -10.22 -11.68 19.01
C ASP A 15 -9.31 -12.09 17.85
N LEU A 16 -8.21 -11.35 17.71
CA LEU A 16 -7.13 -11.63 16.77
C LEU A 16 -5.78 -11.32 17.41
N ILE A 17 -4.82 -12.20 17.14
CA ILE A 17 -3.41 -12.03 17.48
C ILE A 17 -2.61 -12.10 16.19
N ILE A 18 -1.83 -11.07 15.90
CA ILE A 18 -0.96 -11.01 14.72
C ILE A 18 0.49 -11.07 15.18
N HIS A 19 1.23 -12.05 14.66
CA HIS A 19 2.67 -12.17 14.82
C HIS A 19 3.35 -11.68 13.55
N HIS A 20 4.07 -10.57 13.66
CA HIS A 20 4.91 -10.04 12.60
C HIS A 20 6.37 -10.35 12.95
N THR A 21 6.88 -11.44 12.36
CA THR A 21 8.23 -11.97 12.59
C THR A 21 9.15 -11.66 11.41
N PHE A 22 10.43 -12.01 11.54
CA PHE A 22 11.46 -11.87 10.50
C PHE A 22 11.70 -10.43 10.02
N LEU A 23 11.63 -9.45 10.93
CA LEU A 23 11.97 -8.05 10.67
C LEU A 23 13.50 -7.85 10.58
N ILE A 24 14.12 -8.46 9.57
CA ILE A 24 15.56 -8.37 9.30
C ILE A 24 15.77 -7.47 8.08
N PRO A 25 16.54 -6.37 8.22
CA PRO A 25 16.92 -5.55 7.08
C PRO A 25 17.64 -6.39 6.02
N GLY A 26 17.20 -6.32 4.75
CA GLY A 26 17.88 -6.97 3.62
C GLY A 26 17.57 -8.45 3.39
N HIS A 27 16.80 -9.11 4.26
CA HIS A 27 16.45 -10.54 4.12
C HIS A 27 14.94 -10.81 4.06
N THR A 28 14.12 -9.78 3.88
CA THR A 28 12.73 -9.96 3.46
C THR A 28 12.73 -10.45 2.02
N HIS A 29 12.86 -11.77 1.83
CA HIS A 29 12.76 -12.43 0.52
C HIS A 29 11.44 -12.00 -0.12
N MET A 30 11.51 -11.15 -1.16
CA MET A 30 10.32 -10.68 -1.84
C MET A 30 9.89 -11.76 -2.83
N GLU A 31 8.87 -12.55 -2.47
CA GLU A 31 8.24 -13.52 -3.39
C GLU A 31 7.84 -12.88 -4.74
N ALA A 32 7.62 -11.57 -4.72
CA ALA A 32 7.37 -10.72 -5.88
C ALA A 32 8.46 -10.82 -6.96
N ASP A 33 9.74 -11.00 -6.60
CA ASP A 33 10.84 -11.01 -7.59
C ASP A 33 10.72 -12.18 -8.56
N THR A 34 10.30 -13.35 -8.05
CA THR A 34 10.08 -14.53 -8.89
C THR A 34 8.89 -14.34 -9.82
N ILE A 35 7.89 -13.56 -9.41
CA ILE A 35 6.72 -13.21 -10.23
C ILE A 35 7.12 -12.19 -11.30
N HIS A 36 7.88 -11.16 -10.94
CA HIS A 36 8.39 -10.15 -11.88
C HIS A 36 9.24 -10.78 -12.97
N ALA A 37 10.16 -11.68 -12.61
CA ALA A 37 10.98 -12.41 -13.58
C ALA A 37 10.12 -13.24 -14.58
N ALA A 38 9.03 -13.83 -14.10
CA ALA A 38 8.12 -14.60 -14.95
C ALA A 38 7.30 -13.69 -15.90
N ILE A 39 6.82 -12.55 -15.41
CA ILE A 39 6.11 -11.54 -16.21
C ILE A 39 7.05 -10.99 -17.30
N GLU A 40 8.29 -10.65 -16.96
CA GLU A 40 9.26 -10.11 -17.92
C GLU A 40 9.60 -11.15 -19.00
N LYS A 41 9.81 -12.41 -18.61
CA LYS A 41 10.03 -13.52 -19.55
C LYS A 41 8.84 -13.71 -20.48
N GLN A 42 7.61 -13.58 -19.97
CA GLN A 42 6.40 -13.68 -20.78
C GLN A 42 6.25 -12.48 -21.73
N LYS A 43 6.54 -11.26 -21.27
CA LYS A 43 6.54 -10.07 -22.13
C LYS A 43 7.51 -10.20 -23.29
N LYS A 44 8.74 -10.68 -23.05
CA LYS A 44 9.75 -10.90 -24.10
C LYS A 44 9.31 -11.92 -25.17
N ARG A 45 8.43 -12.86 -24.82
CA ARG A 45 7.88 -13.86 -25.75
C ARG A 45 6.63 -13.39 -26.49
N THR A 46 5.97 -12.36 -25.96
CA THR A 46 4.72 -11.85 -26.50
C THR A 46 5.03 -10.78 -27.54
N MET A 47 4.65 -11.04 -28.80
CA MET A 47 4.84 -10.10 -29.91
C MET A 47 3.84 -8.93 -29.92
N ILE A 48 2.84 -8.97 -29.04
CA ILE A 48 1.80 -7.93 -28.95
C ILE A 48 2.36 -6.74 -28.15
N ASP A 49 2.20 -5.55 -28.74
CA ASP A 49 2.51 -4.29 -28.07
C ASP A 49 1.53 -4.03 -26.94
N ILE A 50 2.06 -3.55 -25.82
CA ILE A 50 1.25 -3.19 -24.67
C ILE A 50 1.08 -1.69 -24.68
N GLU A 51 -0.14 -1.26 -24.94
CA GLU A 51 -0.49 0.15 -25.02
C GLU A 51 -1.36 0.53 -23.83
N LEU A 52 -2.33 -0.30 -23.47
CA LEU A 52 -3.27 -0.01 -22.39
C LEU A 52 -2.91 -0.71 -21.06
N PRO A 53 -3.29 -0.14 -19.91
CA PRO A 53 -3.17 -0.82 -18.61
C PRO A 53 -3.89 -2.18 -18.57
N ARG A 54 -4.99 -2.33 -19.32
CA ARG A 54 -5.71 -3.59 -19.48
C ARG A 54 -4.85 -4.68 -20.12
N ASP A 55 -4.00 -4.32 -21.08
CA ASP A 55 -3.15 -5.28 -21.79
C ASP A 55 -2.11 -5.88 -20.85
N TRP A 56 -1.60 -5.07 -19.91
CA TRP A 56 -0.77 -5.57 -18.81
C TRP A 56 -1.53 -6.57 -17.95
N ALA A 57 -2.78 -6.28 -17.59
CA ALA A 57 -3.57 -7.21 -16.78
C ALA A 57 -3.77 -8.56 -17.48
N ILE A 58 -4.06 -8.53 -18.79
CA ILE A 58 -4.19 -9.74 -19.63
C ILE A 58 -2.85 -10.49 -19.69
N LEU A 59 -1.75 -9.81 -20.00
CA LEU A 59 -0.42 -10.41 -20.06
C LEU A 59 -0.08 -11.11 -18.74
N ILE A 60 -0.22 -10.41 -17.61
CA ILE A 60 0.14 -10.94 -16.29
C ILE A 60 -0.72 -12.16 -15.95
N SER A 61 -2.02 -12.13 -16.27
CA SER A 61 -2.93 -13.27 -16.06
C SER A 61 -2.56 -14.50 -16.91
N SER A 62 -1.94 -14.27 -18.08
CA SER A 62 -1.51 -15.33 -19.01
C SER A 62 -0.19 -16.01 -18.63
N VAL A 63 0.53 -15.50 -17.62
CA VAL A 63 1.84 -16.04 -17.24
C VAL A 63 1.69 -17.47 -16.72
N PRO A 64 2.38 -18.47 -17.32
CA PRO A 64 2.23 -19.86 -16.93
C PRO A 64 2.89 -20.11 -15.57
N ARG A 65 2.08 -20.21 -14.50
CA ARG A 65 2.51 -20.53 -13.14
C ARG A 65 1.51 -21.45 -12.43
N LYS A 66 2.00 -22.10 -11.38
CA LYS A 66 1.18 -22.85 -10.42
C LYS A 66 1.53 -22.34 -9.01
N PRO A 67 0.58 -21.74 -8.27
CA PRO A 67 -0.76 -21.36 -8.71
C PRO A 67 -0.73 -20.25 -9.80
N PRO A 68 -1.80 -20.11 -10.61
CA PRO A 68 -1.92 -19.02 -11.57
C PRO A 68 -1.96 -17.65 -10.86
N ILE A 69 -1.52 -16.61 -11.55
CA ILE A 69 -1.52 -15.25 -10.99
C ILE A 69 -2.94 -14.69 -11.03
N ASN A 70 -3.48 -14.37 -9.85
CA ASN A 70 -4.75 -13.66 -9.74
C ASN A 70 -4.50 -12.15 -9.93
N VAL A 71 -4.95 -11.59 -11.05
CA VAL A 71 -4.79 -10.17 -11.36
C VAL A 71 -6.05 -9.41 -10.98
N ILE A 72 -5.93 -8.52 -9.99
CA ILE A 72 -7.02 -7.66 -9.54
C ILE A 72 -6.73 -6.24 -10.04
N GLN A 73 -7.58 -5.73 -10.93
CA GLN A 73 -7.52 -4.33 -11.35
C GLN A 73 -8.09 -3.47 -10.22
N MET A 74 -7.28 -2.51 -9.74
CA MET A 74 -7.65 -1.62 -8.66
C MET A 74 -8.15 -0.30 -9.22
N GLU A 75 -9.24 0.19 -8.66
CA GLU A 75 -9.82 1.49 -8.93
C GLU A 75 -9.38 2.50 -7.87
N GLN A 76 -9.61 3.79 -8.14
CA GLN A 76 -9.16 4.87 -7.26
C GLN A 76 -9.68 4.72 -5.81
N TYR A 77 -10.91 4.26 -5.63
CA TYR A 77 -11.52 4.05 -4.30
C TYR A 77 -10.88 2.89 -3.51
N ASN A 78 -10.10 2.02 -4.16
CA ASN A 78 -9.35 0.97 -3.47
C ASN A 78 -8.10 1.51 -2.76
N PHE A 79 -7.65 2.72 -3.10
CA PHE A 79 -6.50 3.36 -2.49
C PHE A 79 -6.95 4.18 -1.28
N LEU A 80 -6.46 3.84 -0.09
CA LEU A 80 -6.92 4.40 1.18
C LEU A 80 -5.78 5.18 1.89
N ASN A 81 -6.13 6.25 2.60
CA ASN A 81 -5.15 7.11 3.28
C ASN A 81 -4.76 6.57 4.66
N PHE A 82 -3.93 5.54 4.69
CA PHE A 82 -3.40 5.00 5.95
C PHE A 82 -2.44 5.95 6.68
N LYS A 83 -1.76 6.85 5.95
CA LYS A 83 -0.81 7.80 6.55
C LYS A 83 -1.52 8.77 7.48
N GLU A 84 -2.61 9.36 7.00
CA GLU A 84 -3.42 10.28 7.79
C GLU A 84 -4.08 9.56 8.98
N LEU A 85 -4.66 8.38 8.75
CA LEU A 85 -5.27 7.58 9.81
C LEU A 85 -4.25 7.24 10.91
N ILE A 86 -3.08 6.70 10.56
CA ILE A 86 -2.04 6.38 11.54
C ILE A 86 -1.57 7.64 12.26
N GLY A 87 -1.39 8.74 11.54
CA GLY A 87 -1.03 10.04 12.10
C GLY A 87 -2.07 10.61 13.06
N LYS A 88 -3.37 10.29 12.90
CA LYS A 88 -4.45 10.71 13.81
C LYS A 88 -4.50 9.85 15.07
N VAL A 89 -4.21 8.56 14.98
CA VAL A 89 -4.46 7.57 16.05
C VAL A 89 -3.20 7.28 16.88
N PHE A 90 -2.03 7.25 16.25
CA PHE A 90 -0.80 6.78 16.87
C PHE A 90 0.32 7.84 16.86
N ILE A 91 1.19 7.79 17.87
CA ILE A 91 2.43 8.58 17.93
C ILE A 91 3.61 7.65 17.72
N HIS A 92 4.54 8.04 16.86
CA HIS A 92 5.84 7.39 16.82
C HIS A 92 6.62 7.69 18.10
N LYS A 93 6.84 6.67 18.94
CA LYS A 93 7.65 6.78 20.16
C LYS A 93 9.04 6.18 19.97
N LYS A 94 10.06 6.83 20.53
CA LYS A 94 11.44 6.34 20.57
C LYS A 94 11.79 5.61 21.86
N ILE A 95 10.93 5.71 22.87
CA ILE A 95 11.10 5.17 24.21
C ILE A 95 9.89 4.27 24.50
N ASN A 96 10.13 3.12 25.12
CA ASN A 96 9.10 2.18 25.54
C ASN A 96 8.46 2.61 26.88
N ILE A 97 7.56 1.79 27.44
CA ILE A 97 6.94 2.10 28.73
C ILE A 97 7.93 2.05 29.91
N ASP A 98 9.03 1.31 29.76
CA ASP A 98 10.07 1.09 30.77
C ASP A 98 11.17 2.18 30.74
N GLY A 99 11.05 3.18 29.87
CA GLY A 99 12.02 4.27 29.74
C GLY A 99 13.24 3.94 28.86
N GLU A 100 13.27 2.78 28.22
CA GLU A 100 14.37 2.34 27.37
C GLU A 100 14.16 2.74 25.91
N ALA A 101 15.25 2.92 25.18
CA ALA A 101 15.21 3.17 23.74
C ALA A 101 14.64 1.96 22.98
N VAL A 102 13.65 2.19 22.13
CA VAL A 102 12.95 1.13 21.38
C VAL A 102 13.86 0.43 20.37
N GLY A 103 14.79 1.16 19.75
CA GLY A 103 15.71 0.59 18.77
C GLY A 103 14.99 -0.08 17.59
N TRP A 104 14.14 0.66 16.88
CA TRP A 104 13.28 0.16 15.79
C TRP A 104 13.96 -0.80 14.80
N ASN A 105 15.19 -0.50 14.37
CA ASN A 105 15.94 -1.32 13.41
C ASN A 105 16.42 -2.67 13.98
N LYS A 106 16.42 -2.81 15.31
CA LYS A 106 16.79 -4.04 16.03
C LYS A 106 15.57 -4.89 16.35
N ILE A 107 14.35 -4.41 16.12
CA ILE A 107 13.15 -5.20 16.37
C ILE A 107 13.15 -6.37 15.38
N ARG A 108 12.88 -7.56 15.89
CA ARG A 108 12.83 -8.81 15.12
C ARG A 108 11.43 -9.40 15.09
N TRP A 109 10.65 -9.14 16.14
CA TRP A 109 9.30 -9.64 16.32
C TRP A 109 8.42 -8.54 16.90
N MET A 110 7.29 -8.27 16.25
CA MET A 110 6.20 -7.46 16.77
C MET A 110 4.92 -8.30 16.89
N LYS A 111 4.21 -8.15 18.00
CA LYS A 111 2.96 -8.83 18.28
C LYS A 111 1.87 -7.81 18.56
N TYR A 112 0.74 -7.98 17.88
CA TYR A 112 -0.43 -7.12 17.96
C TYR A 112 -1.59 -7.93 18.52
N MET A 113 -2.31 -7.38 19.50
CA MET A 113 -3.43 -8.05 20.16
C MET A 113 -4.64 -7.13 20.24
N THR A 114 -5.82 -7.70 20.01
CA THR A 114 -7.15 -7.07 20.19
C THR A 114 -7.39 -6.60 21.61
N ASN A 115 -6.98 -7.40 22.60
CA ASN A 115 -7.11 -7.05 24.02
C ASN A 115 -6.37 -5.75 24.37
N ASN A 116 -5.21 -5.53 23.76
CA ASN A 116 -4.32 -4.42 24.11
C ASN A 116 -4.16 -3.40 22.96
N PHE A 117 -5.29 -2.81 22.54
CA PHE A 117 -5.30 -1.82 21.46
C PHE A 117 -4.35 -0.64 21.75
N GLY A 118 -3.52 -0.31 20.76
CA GLY A 118 -2.55 0.78 20.83
C GLY A 118 -1.22 0.42 21.49
N ASN A 119 -1.14 -0.73 22.15
CA ASN A 119 0.09 -1.28 22.69
C ASN A 119 0.64 -2.36 21.75
N ILE A 120 1.88 -2.18 21.30
CA ILE A 120 2.60 -3.19 20.55
C ILE A 120 3.55 -3.91 21.51
N LEU A 121 3.52 -5.24 21.48
CA LEU A 121 4.52 -6.06 22.15
C LEU A 121 5.67 -6.34 21.16
N TYR A 122 6.92 -6.10 21.54
CA TYR A 122 8.05 -6.33 20.64
C TYR A 122 9.24 -7.05 21.32
N LYS A 123 10.06 -7.72 20.51
CA LYS A 123 11.33 -8.34 20.92
C LYS A 123 12.43 -8.09 19.89
N HIS A 124 13.67 -8.12 20.38
CA HIS A 124 14.89 -7.99 19.58
C HIS A 124 15.49 -9.33 19.15
N SER A 125 14.94 -10.44 19.60
CA SER A 125 15.42 -11.79 19.28
C SER A 125 14.25 -12.66 18.79
N PHE A 126 14.62 -13.75 18.12
CA PHE A 126 13.72 -14.85 17.77
C PHE A 126 13.73 -15.98 18.79
N SER A 127 14.66 -15.96 19.75
CA SER A 127 14.79 -17.02 20.75
C SER A 127 13.51 -17.17 21.58
N CYS A 128 13.07 -18.41 21.77
CA CYS A 128 12.03 -18.80 22.72
C CYS A 128 12.57 -18.93 24.15
N ASP A 129 13.64 -18.21 24.49
CA ASP A 129 14.11 -18.18 25.88
C ASP A 129 13.03 -17.56 26.77
N GLU A 130 12.66 -18.27 27.84
CA GLU A 130 11.67 -17.86 28.83
C GLU A 130 12.04 -16.51 29.47
N ASN A 131 13.34 -16.18 29.50
CA ASN A 131 13.87 -14.93 30.06
C ASN A 131 13.69 -13.71 29.15
N GLN A 132 13.37 -13.88 27.86
CA GLN A 132 13.08 -12.75 26.97
C GLN A 132 11.59 -12.47 26.94
N THR A 133 11.16 -11.59 27.83
CA THR A 133 9.79 -11.07 27.83
C THR A 133 9.57 -10.09 26.68
N PHE A 134 8.32 -9.96 26.23
CA PHE A 134 7.95 -8.92 25.28
C PHE A 134 8.01 -7.56 25.97
N LYS A 135 8.73 -6.60 25.38
CA LYS A 135 8.67 -5.20 25.81
C LYS A 135 7.41 -4.56 25.23
N ILE A 136 6.83 -3.62 25.97
CA ILE A 136 5.58 -2.98 25.58
C ILE A 136 5.85 -1.57 25.07
N LEU A 137 5.27 -1.26 23.92
CA LEU A 137 5.31 0.06 23.30
C LEU A 137 3.89 0.59 23.19
N ASP A 138 3.56 1.57 24.02
CA ASP A 138 2.31 2.30 23.92
C ASP A 138 2.42 3.36 22.82
N LEU A 139 1.61 3.26 21.77
CA LEU A 139 1.56 4.22 20.68
C LEU A 139 0.32 5.12 20.75
N THR A 140 -0.52 5.01 21.79
CA THR A 140 -1.79 5.74 21.87
C THR A 140 -1.58 7.25 21.97
N LYS A 141 -2.48 8.00 21.33
CA LYS A 141 -2.66 9.44 21.56
C LYS A 141 -3.65 9.66 22.69
N LYS A 142 -3.38 10.66 23.55
CA LYS A 142 -4.31 11.09 24.60
C LYS A 142 -5.63 11.65 24.06
N THR A 143 -5.62 12.16 22.82
CA THR A 143 -6.81 12.65 22.12
C THR A 143 -7.43 11.53 21.28
N ARG A 144 -8.60 11.03 21.71
CA ARG A 144 -9.44 10.16 20.88
C ARG A 144 -10.12 11.00 19.80
N ARG A 145 -9.71 10.86 18.55
CA ARG A 145 -10.40 11.39 17.37
C ARG A 145 -11.01 10.23 16.59
N SER A 146 -12.09 10.51 15.84
CA SER A 146 -12.71 9.53 14.93
C SER A 146 -11.65 8.84 14.06
N CYS A 147 -11.77 7.52 13.93
CA CYS A 147 -10.86 6.65 13.19
C CYS A 147 -11.46 6.26 11.83
N GLU A 148 -11.92 7.23 11.06
CA GLU A 148 -12.44 6.97 9.73
C GLU A 148 -11.30 6.84 8.72
N LEU A 149 -11.37 5.76 7.93
CA LEU A 149 -10.46 5.51 6.83
C LEU A 149 -11.07 6.09 5.56
N HIS A 150 -10.45 7.15 5.05
CA HIS A 150 -10.89 7.81 3.83
C HIS A 150 -10.10 7.33 2.60
N ALA A 151 -10.67 7.50 1.42
CA ALA A 151 -9.97 7.32 0.16
C ALA A 151 -8.75 8.26 0.09
N LEU A 152 -7.66 7.78 -0.50
CA LEU A 152 -6.43 8.56 -0.68
C LEU A 152 -6.67 9.76 -1.61
N HIS A 153 -7.50 9.56 -2.62
CA HIS A 153 -7.88 10.57 -3.59
C HIS A 153 -9.39 10.51 -3.81
N THR A 154 -10.08 11.63 -3.67
CA THR A 154 -11.52 11.76 -3.89
C THR A 154 -11.86 12.20 -5.31
N ASN A 155 -10.96 12.96 -5.94
CA ASN A 155 -11.11 13.51 -7.29
C ASN A 155 -10.09 12.86 -8.23
N LEU A 156 -10.34 12.93 -9.54
CA LEU A 156 -9.40 12.45 -10.55
C LEU A 156 -8.02 13.10 -10.34
N LEU A 157 -6.97 12.30 -10.52
CA LEU A 157 -5.61 12.78 -10.36
C LEU A 157 -5.26 13.78 -11.49
N PRO A 158 -4.87 15.02 -11.16
CA PRO A 158 -4.55 16.00 -12.17
C PRO A 158 -3.29 15.61 -12.92
N LEU A 159 -3.34 15.69 -14.25
CA LEU A 159 -2.17 15.47 -15.10
C LEU A 159 -1.39 16.77 -15.27
N GLU A 160 -0.11 16.73 -14.91
CA GLU A 160 0.81 17.86 -15.12
C GLU A 160 0.89 18.22 -16.61
N ALA A 161 0.95 19.52 -16.92
CA ALA A 161 1.01 20.00 -18.29
C ALA A 161 2.18 19.42 -19.10
N LYS A 162 3.33 19.15 -18.45
CA LYS A 162 4.48 18.48 -19.08
C LYS A 162 4.15 17.06 -19.53
N LYS A 163 3.45 16.29 -18.68
CA LYS A 163 3.03 14.91 -18.99
C LYS A 163 2.00 14.88 -20.12
N LEU A 164 1.08 15.85 -20.16
CA LEU A 164 0.10 15.97 -21.25
C LEU A 164 0.75 16.25 -22.60
N LYS A 165 1.70 17.20 -22.66
CA LYS A 165 2.44 17.48 -23.90
C LYS A 165 3.20 16.26 -24.41
N TYR A 166 3.84 15.53 -23.49
CA TYR A 166 4.56 14.31 -23.82
C TYR A 166 3.60 13.22 -24.32
N LEU A 167 2.46 13.02 -23.65
CA LEU A 167 1.44 12.07 -24.08
C LEU A 167 0.94 12.38 -25.50
N GLN A 168 0.65 13.65 -25.81
CA GLN A 168 0.24 14.08 -27.14
C GLN A 168 1.30 13.77 -28.20
N SER A 169 2.59 13.94 -27.88
CA SER A 169 3.70 13.59 -28.78
C SER A 169 3.85 12.09 -29.05
N LEU A 170 3.33 11.23 -28.14
CA LEU A 170 3.39 9.78 -28.27
C LEU A 170 2.19 9.18 -29.03
N LEU A 171 1.04 9.88 -29.11
CA LEU A 171 -0.17 9.39 -29.79
C LEU A 171 0.06 8.89 -31.23
N PRO A 172 0.92 9.51 -32.07
CA PRO A 172 1.18 9.01 -33.42
C PRO A 172 1.79 7.60 -33.45
N PHE A 173 2.49 7.19 -32.39
CA PHE A 173 3.18 5.90 -32.30
C PHE A 173 2.31 4.80 -31.69
N ILE A 174 1.08 5.12 -31.28
CA ILE A 174 0.12 4.18 -30.67
C ILE A 174 -0.89 3.76 -31.73
N SER A 175 -1.35 2.51 -31.66
CA SER A 175 -2.39 1.97 -32.53
C SER A 175 -3.68 2.79 -32.49
N GLU A 176 -4.38 2.85 -33.62
CA GLU A 176 -5.64 3.60 -33.74
C GLU A 176 -6.71 3.12 -32.76
N SER A 177 -6.73 1.82 -32.43
CA SER A 177 -7.64 1.23 -31.45
C SER A 177 -7.44 1.75 -30.02
N SER A 178 -6.22 2.10 -29.65
CA SER A 178 -5.88 2.52 -28.28
C SER A 178 -5.96 4.05 -28.09
N ARG A 179 -5.89 4.84 -29.16
CA ARG A 179 -5.97 6.31 -29.11
C ARG A 179 -7.22 6.87 -28.39
N PRO A 180 -8.44 6.32 -28.55
CA PRO A 180 -9.63 6.83 -27.87
C PRO A 180 -9.49 6.89 -26.35
N PHE A 181 -8.80 5.91 -25.75
CA PHE A 181 -8.53 5.88 -24.32
C PHE A 181 -7.75 7.12 -23.88
N TYR A 182 -6.66 7.46 -24.59
CA TYR A 182 -5.83 8.62 -24.25
C TYR A 182 -6.50 9.95 -24.54
N TYR A 183 -7.31 10.05 -25.59
CA TYR A 183 -8.10 11.27 -25.83
C TYR A 183 -9.09 11.53 -24.70
N SER A 184 -9.76 10.48 -24.19
CA SER A 184 -10.65 10.62 -23.02
C SER A 184 -9.90 11.12 -21.78
N LEU A 185 -8.67 10.63 -21.57
CA LEU A 185 -7.81 11.03 -20.47
C LEU A 185 -7.41 12.52 -20.56
N ILE A 186 -7.05 12.97 -21.75
CA ILE A 186 -6.65 14.37 -22.00
C ILE A 186 -7.84 15.31 -21.78
N ASN A 187 -9.02 14.97 -22.32
CA ASN A 187 -10.22 15.79 -22.20
C ASN A 187 -10.66 15.93 -20.73
N ASN A 188 -10.69 14.82 -19.98
CA ASN A 188 -11.04 14.85 -18.56
C ASN A 188 -10.06 15.70 -17.73
N SER A 189 -8.78 15.71 -18.09
CA SER A 189 -7.78 16.54 -17.42
C SER A 189 -7.91 18.04 -17.72
N THR A 190 -8.52 18.40 -18.85
CA THR A 190 -8.76 19.80 -19.22
C THR A 190 -10.01 20.35 -18.54
N THR A 191 -11.07 19.54 -18.42
CA THR A 191 -12.31 19.90 -17.71
C THR A 191 -12.09 20.14 -16.21
N CYS A 192 -11.19 19.40 -15.56
CA CYS A 192 -10.86 19.63 -14.14
C CYS A 192 -10.12 20.96 -13.89
N ARG A 193 -9.37 21.49 -14.87
CA ARG A 193 -8.69 22.79 -14.72
C ARG A 193 -9.66 23.97 -14.85
N SER A 194 -10.63 23.90 -15.74
CA SER A 194 -11.63 24.96 -15.89
C SER A 194 -12.55 25.12 -14.67
N SER A 195 -12.76 24.07 -13.88
CA SER A 195 -13.55 24.14 -12.65
C SER A 195 -12.80 24.69 -11.44
N GLU A 196 -11.47 24.78 -11.48
CA GLU A 196 -10.66 25.38 -10.40
C GLU A 196 -10.45 26.89 -10.61
N GLU A 197 -10.50 27.38 -11.86
CA GLU A 197 -10.31 28.80 -12.20
C GLU A 197 -11.58 29.67 -12.06
N GLU A 198 -12.77 29.08 -11.90
CA GLU A 198 -14.05 29.81 -11.70
C GLU A 198 -14.41 30.02 -10.21
N SER A 199 -13.52 29.66 -9.29
CA SER A 199 -13.74 29.73 -7.83
C SER A 199 -12.73 30.59 -7.06
N ASP A 200 -12.19 31.62 -7.71
CA ASP A 200 -11.44 32.74 -7.08
C ASP A 200 -12.16 34.08 -7.31
#